data_AF-A0A2P4YJL3-F1
#
_entry.id   AF-A0A2P4YJL3-F1
#
_cell.length_a   1.000
_cell.length_b   1.000
_cell.length_c   1.000
_cell.angle_alpha   90.00
_cell.angle_beta   90.00
_cell.angle_gamma   90.00
#
_symmetry.space_group_name_H-M   'P 1'
#
loop_
_entity.id
_entity.type
_entity.pdbx_description
1 polymer ?
#
loop_
_entity_poly.entity_id
_entity_poly.type
_entity_poly.pdbx_seq_one_letter_code
_entity_poly.pdbx_strand_id
1 'polypeptide(L)'
;MRCHGYKRNGNRCKIAWNLNGLGYCTHHERQGLPSCQGFYLSGDGERSTNIAKQNYDFCCAAHDPALPYIAPSIMDPIDFYLRPRVESDVVARYDGKDIYNRESVEWNTPVELDHILEKQCFTYAMTQMGLRRGDDDFATAVDMLRDSCVNELDNLAFTRRSTNRIKGEGVWKYLDDSLTGHLGKKNFTSYLQDATWRSESLTRDVTRRICRSMGRSTRRAQRKLSDEGETPVLEQLSEQLQQLYVDMELNVRR
;
A
#
# COMPACT_ATOMS: atom_id res chain seq x y z
N MET A 1 12.02 27.25 30.81
CA MET A 1 11.88 27.31 29.34
C MET A 1 10.42 27.04 28.97
N ARG A 2 9.86 27.62 27.91
CA ARG A 2 8.44 27.39 27.49
C ARG A 2 8.42 26.74 26.12
N CYS A 3 7.37 25.96 25.85
CA CYS A 3 7.14 25.32 24.56
C CYS A 3 7.22 26.33 23.40
N HIS A 4 7.94 25.98 22.34
CA HIS A 4 8.07 26.78 21.12
C HIS A 4 6.82 26.71 20.22
N GLY A 5 5.98 25.69 20.39
CA GLY A 5 4.80 25.49 19.56
C GLY A 5 3.67 26.51 19.73
N TYR A 6 2.83 26.58 18.71
CA TYR A 6 1.64 27.42 18.60
C TYR A 6 0.36 26.59 18.60
N LYS A 7 -0.67 27.10 19.27
CA LYS A 7 -2.03 26.55 19.23
C LYS A 7 -2.67 26.83 17.86
N ARG A 8 -3.77 26.13 17.55
CA ARG A 8 -4.55 26.36 16.31
C ARG A 8 -5.01 27.80 16.11
N ASN A 9 -5.23 28.55 17.20
CA ASN A 9 -5.61 29.96 17.16
C ASN A 9 -4.41 30.93 17.08
N GLY A 10 -3.22 30.44 16.69
CA GLY A 10 -2.00 31.25 16.55
C GLY A 10 -1.33 31.65 17.86
N ASN A 11 -1.92 31.35 19.01
CA ASN A 11 -1.32 31.70 20.30
C ASN A 11 -0.18 30.77 20.69
N ARG A 12 0.91 31.32 21.23
CA ARG A 12 2.03 30.52 21.74
C ARG A 12 1.59 29.60 22.88
N CYS A 13 2.11 28.37 22.88
CA CYS A 13 1.86 27.41 23.95
C CYS A 13 2.42 27.91 25.29
N LYS A 14 1.66 27.70 26.37
CA LYS A 14 2.04 28.11 27.73
C LYS A 14 2.72 26.98 28.53
N ILE A 15 2.76 25.75 28.01
CA ILE A 15 3.36 24.60 28.69
C ILE A 15 4.87 24.85 28.84
N ALA A 16 5.39 24.62 30.04
CA ALA A 16 6.79 24.88 30.40
C ALA A 16 7.53 23.66 30.97
N TRP A 17 6.89 22.49 30.95
CA TRP A 17 7.40 21.23 31.48
C TRP A 17 7.30 20.14 30.42
N ASN A 18 8.07 19.06 30.59
CA ASN A 18 8.12 17.91 29.67
C ASN A 18 8.35 18.34 28.20
N LEU A 19 9.29 19.26 28.00
CA LEU A 19 9.71 19.68 26.66
C LEU A 19 10.74 18.70 26.11
N ASN A 20 10.66 18.36 24.83
CA ASN A 20 11.70 17.58 24.16
C ASN A 20 12.97 18.40 23.92
N GLY A 21 14.01 17.78 23.36
CA GLY A 21 15.29 18.44 23.07
C GLY A 21 15.19 19.64 22.11
N LEU A 22 14.08 19.76 21.38
CA LEU A 22 13.76 20.88 20.48
C LEU A 22 12.91 21.97 21.17
N GLY A 23 12.59 21.81 22.45
CA GLY A 23 11.81 22.74 23.25
C GLY A 23 10.30 22.74 22.95
N TYR A 24 9.75 21.62 22.44
CA TYR A 24 8.31 21.44 22.23
C TYR A 24 7.73 20.47 23.26
N CYS A 25 6.50 20.73 23.73
CA CYS A 25 5.79 19.75 24.56
C CYS A 25 5.21 18.61 23.70
N THR A 26 4.75 17.53 24.33
CA THR A 26 4.14 16.36 23.65
C THR A 26 3.01 16.72 22.67
N HIS A 27 2.25 17.79 22.94
CA HIS A 27 1.19 18.25 22.04
C HIS A 27 1.68 19.02 20.80
N HIS A 28 2.90 19.58 20.84
CA HIS A 28 3.47 20.38 19.76
C HIS A 28 4.78 19.82 19.21
N GLU A 29 5.21 18.63 19.64
CA GLU A 29 6.44 17.97 19.19
C GLU A 29 6.55 17.95 17.67
N ARG A 30 5.42 17.68 17.00
CA ARG A 30 5.30 17.69 15.54
C ARG A 30 5.66 19.01 14.87
N GLN A 31 5.50 20.15 15.53
CA GLN A 31 5.87 21.46 14.98
C GLN A 31 7.38 21.71 14.97
N GLY A 32 8.14 20.93 15.73
CA GLY A 32 9.60 20.96 15.71
C GLY A 32 10.23 20.04 14.66
N LEU A 33 9.42 19.22 13.97
CA LEU A 33 9.92 18.25 13.00
C LEU A 33 9.97 18.86 11.59
N PRO A 34 10.93 18.45 10.73
CA PRO A 34 11.01 18.92 9.35
C PRO A 34 9.71 18.60 8.59
N SER A 35 9.20 19.57 7.84
CA SER A 35 8.08 19.34 6.93
C SER A 35 8.55 18.67 5.64
N CYS A 36 7.65 17.91 5.01
CA CYS A 36 7.88 17.33 3.70
C CYS A 36 8.15 18.44 2.67
N GLN A 37 9.17 18.22 1.83
CA GLN A 37 9.54 19.15 0.77
C GLN A 37 8.74 18.95 -0.54
N GLY A 38 7.97 17.86 -0.65
CA GLY A 38 7.21 17.52 -1.85
C GLY A 38 5.82 18.15 -1.92
N PHE A 39 5.13 17.86 -3.02
CA PHE A 39 3.82 18.41 -3.35
C PHE A 39 2.75 17.32 -3.40
N TYR A 40 1.51 17.66 -3.09
CA TYR A 40 0.39 16.74 -3.27
C TYR A 40 0.25 16.36 -4.74
N LEU A 41 0.09 15.05 -4.98
CA LEU A 41 -0.11 14.49 -6.33
C LEU A 41 -1.46 14.87 -6.94
N SER A 42 -2.40 15.46 -6.18
CA SER A 42 -3.75 15.81 -6.61
C SER A 42 -3.83 17.03 -7.56
N GLY A 43 -2.69 17.57 -8.01
CA GLY A 43 -2.62 18.46 -9.17
C GLY A 43 -2.63 19.96 -8.85
N ASP A 44 -3.00 20.38 -7.64
CA ASP A 44 -3.05 21.80 -7.28
C ASP A 44 -1.68 22.43 -6.99
N GLY A 45 -0.60 21.64 -7.08
CA GLY A 45 0.76 22.11 -6.77
C GLY A 45 0.94 22.55 -5.32
N GLU A 46 0.01 22.17 -4.43
CA GLU A 46 0.08 22.50 -3.02
C GLU A 46 1.17 21.68 -2.34
N ARG A 47 1.95 22.34 -1.47
CA ARG A 47 2.99 21.69 -0.68
C ARG A 47 2.35 20.73 0.34
N SER A 48 2.93 19.54 0.45
CA SER A 48 2.56 18.57 1.48
C SER A 48 2.72 19.18 2.87
N THR A 49 1.68 19.07 3.69
CA THR A 49 1.72 19.51 5.10
C THR A 49 2.16 18.39 6.05
N ASN A 50 2.51 17.22 5.50
CA ASN A 50 3.01 16.10 6.27
C ASN A 50 4.44 16.34 6.76
N ILE A 51 4.81 15.60 7.81
CA ILE A 51 6.15 15.62 8.39
C ILE A 51 7.05 14.70 7.56
N ALA A 52 8.27 15.15 7.25
CA ALA A 52 9.24 14.33 6.56
C ALA A 52 9.68 13.15 7.44
N LYS A 53 10.10 12.04 6.82
CA LYS A 53 10.67 10.92 7.57
C LYS A 53 11.99 11.35 8.23
N GLN A 54 12.39 10.64 9.26
CA GLN A 54 13.63 10.94 9.98
C GLN A 54 14.83 10.78 9.04
N ASN A 55 15.70 11.79 8.97
CA ASN A 55 16.88 11.83 8.07
C ASN A 55 16.52 11.73 6.58
N TYR A 56 15.35 12.26 6.20
CA TYR A 56 14.87 12.28 4.83
C TYR A 56 14.07 13.57 4.57
N ASP A 57 14.04 14.05 3.34
CA ASP A 57 13.40 15.33 3.00
C ASP A 57 11.90 15.22 2.70
N PHE A 58 11.40 13.99 2.53
CA PHE A 58 10.02 13.72 2.11
C PHE A 58 9.27 12.86 3.12
N CYS A 59 7.94 12.90 3.11
CA CYS A 59 7.12 12.05 3.98
C CYS A 59 6.91 10.63 3.42
N CYS A 60 7.11 10.45 2.12
CA CYS A 60 6.91 9.21 1.37
C CYS A 60 7.70 9.28 0.05
N ALA A 61 7.96 8.12 -0.56
CA ALA A 61 8.65 7.98 -1.83
C ALA A 61 7.94 8.73 -2.96
N ALA A 62 6.60 8.76 -2.93
CA ALA A 62 5.80 9.42 -3.96
C ALA A 62 6.00 10.95 -4.01
N HIS A 63 6.55 11.55 -2.96
CA HIS A 63 6.88 12.97 -2.90
C HIS A 63 8.35 13.27 -3.22
N ASP A 64 9.20 12.24 -3.35
CA ASP A 64 10.61 12.40 -3.67
C ASP A 64 10.82 12.39 -5.19
N PRO A 65 11.24 13.51 -5.79
CA PRO A 65 11.47 13.59 -7.23
C PRO A 65 12.66 12.75 -7.71
N ALA A 66 13.52 12.27 -6.81
CA ALA A 66 14.62 11.37 -7.15
C ALA A 66 14.16 9.91 -7.34
N LEU A 67 12.95 9.56 -6.86
CA LEU A 67 12.41 8.22 -6.96
C LEU A 67 11.35 8.14 -8.07
N PRO A 68 11.40 7.11 -8.94
CA PRO A 68 10.30 6.86 -9.86
C PRO A 68 9.03 6.53 -9.07
N TYR A 69 7.89 7.07 -9.51
CA TYR A 69 6.59 6.78 -8.92
C TYR A 69 5.59 6.40 -10.00
N ILE A 70 5.06 5.19 -9.90
CA ILE A 70 3.99 4.70 -10.76
C ILE A 70 2.72 4.60 -9.92
N ALA A 71 1.72 5.43 -10.25
CA ALA A 71 0.46 5.49 -9.53
C ALA A 71 -0.33 4.17 -9.67
N PRO A 72 -0.81 3.55 -8.57
CA PRO A 72 -1.60 2.31 -8.63
C PRO A 72 -2.87 2.38 -9.47
N SER A 73 -3.44 3.58 -9.67
CA SER A 73 -4.61 3.81 -10.52
C SER A 73 -4.39 3.46 -11.99
N ILE A 74 -3.13 3.34 -12.44
CA ILE A 74 -2.86 2.83 -13.78
C ILE A 74 -3.36 1.39 -13.96
N MET A 75 -3.58 0.65 -12.87
CA MET A 75 -4.12 -0.71 -12.92
C MET A 75 -5.66 -0.74 -12.82
N ASP A 76 -6.33 0.41 -12.81
CA ASP A 76 -7.79 0.47 -12.88
C ASP A 76 -8.28 0.02 -14.27
N PRO A 77 -9.43 -0.67 -14.37
CA PRO A 77 -10.04 -0.95 -15.67
C PRO A 77 -10.39 0.34 -16.42
N ILE A 78 -10.20 0.34 -17.74
CA ILE A 78 -10.32 1.56 -18.57
C ILE A 78 -11.79 1.97 -18.80
N ASP A 79 -12.71 1.00 -18.93
CA ASP A 79 -14.06 1.26 -19.48
C ASP A 79 -15.23 0.79 -18.61
N PHE A 80 -14.97 0.34 -17.37
CA PHE A 80 -16.03 -0.21 -16.54
C PHE A 80 -15.74 -0.17 -15.05
N TYR A 81 -16.81 -0.13 -14.26
CA TYR A 81 -16.72 -0.41 -12.83
C TYR A 81 -16.54 -1.90 -12.61
N LEU A 82 -15.41 -2.29 -11.99
CA LEU A 82 -15.05 -3.69 -11.79
C LEU A 82 -16.09 -4.44 -10.94
N ARG A 83 -16.50 -3.83 -9.82
CA ARG A 83 -17.34 -4.51 -8.81
C ARG A 83 -18.65 -5.07 -9.37
N PRO A 84 -19.52 -4.28 -10.04
CA PRO A 84 -20.77 -4.81 -10.58
C PRO A 84 -20.59 -5.98 -11.56
N ARG A 85 -19.44 -6.08 -12.25
CA ARG A 85 -19.18 -7.15 -13.21
C ARG A 85 -18.79 -8.47 -12.55
N VAL A 86 -18.04 -8.42 -11.45
CA VAL A 86 -17.46 -9.62 -10.83
C VAL A 86 -18.15 -10.05 -9.54
N GLU A 87 -19.15 -9.29 -9.07
CA GLU A 87 -19.74 -9.47 -7.75
C GLU A 87 -20.28 -10.90 -7.53
N SER A 88 -21.10 -11.40 -8.46
CA SER A 88 -21.68 -12.74 -8.37
C SER A 88 -20.61 -13.84 -8.40
N ASP A 89 -19.59 -13.69 -9.24
CA ASP A 89 -18.51 -14.67 -9.39
C ASP A 89 -17.63 -14.72 -8.13
N VAL A 90 -17.30 -13.56 -7.56
CA VAL A 90 -16.53 -13.47 -6.31
C VAL A 90 -17.34 -14.04 -5.15
N VAL A 91 -18.64 -13.75 -5.05
CA VAL A 91 -19.52 -14.34 -4.02
C VAL A 91 -19.57 -15.86 -4.15
N ALA A 92 -19.78 -16.38 -5.36
CA ALA A 92 -19.82 -17.83 -5.60
C ALA A 92 -18.48 -18.50 -5.25
N ARG A 93 -17.36 -17.88 -5.62
CA ARG A 93 -16.00 -18.39 -5.39
C ARG A 93 -15.67 -18.56 -3.91
N TYR A 94 -16.16 -17.65 -3.06
CA TYR A 94 -15.87 -17.66 -1.62
C TYR A 94 -17.07 -18.09 -0.76
N ASP A 95 -18.08 -18.74 -1.35
CA ASP A 95 -19.26 -19.23 -0.63
C ASP A 95 -19.94 -18.12 0.20
N GLY A 96 -19.97 -16.91 -0.37
CA GLY A 96 -20.50 -15.71 0.29
C GLY A 96 -19.76 -15.28 1.56
N LYS A 97 -18.49 -15.66 1.75
CA LYS A 97 -17.71 -15.33 2.95
C LYS A 97 -16.60 -14.33 2.66
N ASP A 98 -16.31 -13.51 3.67
CA ASP A 98 -15.13 -12.65 3.73
C ASP A 98 -13.87 -13.52 3.73
N ILE A 99 -12.97 -13.28 2.78
CA ILE A 99 -11.76 -14.11 2.59
C ILE A 99 -10.81 -14.11 3.80
N TYR A 100 -10.79 -13.01 4.58
CA TYR A 100 -9.86 -12.81 5.68
C TYR A 100 -10.51 -13.03 7.05
N ASN A 101 -11.78 -12.69 7.22
CA ASN A 101 -12.50 -12.86 8.48
C ASN A 101 -13.22 -14.22 8.55
N ARG A 102 -13.54 -14.83 7.39
CA ARG A 102 -14.31 -16.08 7.23
C ARG A 102 -15.74 -16.00 7.76
N GLU A 103 -16.22 -14.79 7.98
CA GLU A 103 -17.60 -14.50 8.32
C GLU A 103 -18.40 -14.29 7.04
N SER A 104 -19.72 -14.51 7.10
CA SER A 104 -20.59 -14.23 5.95
C SER A 104 -20.47 -12.78 5.52
N VAL A 105 -20.43 -12.55 4.21
CA VAL A 105 -20.58 -11.23 3.61
C VAL A 105 -22.05 -10.84 3.77
N GLU A 106 -22.36 -10.25 4.92
CA GLU A 106 -23.68 -9.66 5.12
C GLU A 106 -23.73 -8.28 4.45
N TRP A 107 -24.70 -8.08 3.55
CA TRP A 107 -24.88 -6.83 2.81
C TRP A 107 -25.23 -5.62 3.69
N ASN A 108 -25.56 -5.85 4.96
CA ASN A 108 -25.77 -4.81 5.97
C ASN A 108 -24.45 -4.23 6.52
N THR A 109 -23.32 -4.92 6.33
CA THR A 109 -21.99 -4.52 6.77
C THR A 109 -21.24 -3.98 5.55
N PRO A 110 -20.58 -2.80 5.63
CA PRO A 110 -19.90 -2.24 4.46
C PRO A 110 -18.72 -3.12 4.05
N VAL A 111 -18.95 -3.95 3.02
CA VAL A 111 -17.93 -4.74 2.33
C VAL A 111 -17.45 -4.06 1.06
N GLU A 112 -16.17 -4.24 0.78
CA GLU A 112 -15.49 -3.67 -0.38
C GLU A 112 -14.87 -4.81 -1.21
N LEU A 113 -14.83 -4.60 -2.53
CA LEU A 113 -14.06 -5.45 -3.42
C LEU A 113 -12.58 -5.13 -3.19
N ASP A 114 -11.83 -6.14 -2.77
CA ASP A 114 -10.41 -6.09 -2.49
C ASP A 114 -9.60 -6.75 -3.61
N HIS A 115 -8.44 -6.16 -3.89
CA HIS A 115 -7.39 -6.76 -4.68
C HIS A 115 -6.47 -7.53 -3.72
N ILE A 116 -6.58 -8.87 -3.70
CA ILE A 116 -5.89 -9.73 -2.73
C ILE A 116 -4.39 -9.40 -2.68
N LEU A 117 -3.71 -9.44 -3.82
CA LEU A 117 -2.45 -8.73 -4.02
C LEU A 117 -2.75 -7.32 -4.50
N GLU A 118 -2.35 -6.34 -3.70
CA GLU A 118 -2.65 -4.93 -3.92
C GLU A 118 -2.03 -4.39 -5.21
N LYS A 119 -2.71 -3.46 -5.88
CA LYS A 119 -2.22 -2.77 -7.09
C LYS A 119 -0.82 -2.17 -6.90
N GLN A 120 -0.59 -1.59 -5.72
CA GLN A 120 0.69 -0.99 -5.34
C GLN A 120 1.86 -1.98 -5.27
N CYS A 121 1.61 -3.28 -5.08
CA CYS A 121 2.68 -4.29 -5.17
C CYS A 121 3.19 -4.42 -6.60
N PHE A 122 2.29 -4.35 -7.59
CA PHE A 122 2.65 -4.42 -8.99
C PHE A 122 3.35 -3.15 -9.47
N THR A 123 2.85 -1.97 -9.09
CA THR A 123 3.53 -0.71 -9.45
C THR A 123 4.85 -0.51 -8.72
N TYR A 124 5.02 -1.09 -7.52
CA TYR A 124 6.32 -1.18 -6.85
C TYR A 124 7.30 -2.03 -7.67
N ALA A 125 6.89 -3.22 -8.13
CA ALA A 125 7.75 -4.07 -8.96
C ALA A 125 8.18 -3.37 -10.25
N MET A 126 7.25 -2.70 -10.93
CA MET A 126 7.58 -1.88 -12.11
C MET A 126 8.53 -0.71 -11.78
N THR A 127 8.35 -0.08 -10.62
CA THR A 127 9.23 1.00 -10.13
C THR A 127 10.66 0.49 -9.92
N GLN A 128 10.82 -0.71 -9.34
CA GLN A 128 12.13 -1.34 -9.13
C GLN A 128 12.86 -1.67 -10.43
N MET A 129 12.11 -1.98 -11.50
CA MET A 129 12.66 -2.19 -12.85
C MET A 129 13.05 -0.88 -13.54
N GLY A 130 12.66 0.27 -12.99
CA GLY A 130 12.90 1.58 -13.60
C GLY A 130 12.02 1.86 -14.83
N LEU A 131 10.89 1.17 -14.98
CA LEU A 131 9.96 1.39 -16.10
C LEU A 131 9.39 2.81 -16.08
N ARG A 132 9.29 3.45 -17.24
CA ARG A 132 8.80 4.83 -17.36
C ARG A 132 7.63 4.92 -18.31
N ARG A 133 6.68 5.79 -17.96
CA ARG A 133 5.52 6.04 -18.81
C ARG A 133 5.97 6.60 -20.15
N GLY A 134 5.54 5.96 -21.24
CA GLY A 134 5.93 6.30 -22.60
C GLY A 134 6.83 5.26 -23.26
N ASP A 135 7.43 4.35 -22.49
CA ASP A 135 8.23 3.25 -23.00
C ASP A 135 7.31 2.08 -23.43
N ASP A 136 7.69 1.35 -24.49
CA ASP A 136 6.95 0.17 -24.97
C ASP A 136 6.87 -0.92 -23.91
N ASP A 137 7.95 -1.11 -23.15
CA ASP A 137 8.02 -2.05 -22.02
C ASP A 137 7.03 -1.68 -20.91
N PHE A 138 6.85 -0.38 -20.65
CA PHE A 138 5.89 0.09 -19.67
C PHE A 138 4.46 -0.19 -20.12
N ALA A 139 4.12 0.10 -21.39
CA ALA A 139 2.81 -0.20 -21.94
C ALA A 139 2.50 -1.71 -21.89
N THR A 140 3.44 -2.53 -22.37
CA THR A 140 3.35 -3.99 -22.34
C THR A 140 3.12 -4.54 -20.94
N ALA A 141 3.90 -4.07 -19.96
CA ALA A 141 3.76 -4.50 -18.56
C ALA A 141 2.40 -4.07 -17.96
N VAL A 142 1.96 -2.84 -18.24
CA VAL A 142 0.67 -2.33 -17.74
C VAL A 142 -0.49 -3.12 -18.31
N ASP A 143 -0.52 -3.35 -19.61
CA ASP A 143 -1.63 -4.05 -20.26
C ASP A 143 -1.72 -5.50 -19.76
N MET A 144 -0.58 -6.21 -19.73
CA MET A 144 -0.52 -7.57 -19.18
C MET A 144 -0.95 -7.62 -17.71
N LEU A 145 -0.46 -6.71 -16.88
CA LEU A 145 -0.83 -6.69 -15.46
C LEU A 145 -2.30 -6.33 -15.25
N ARG A 146 -2.79 -5.29 -15.91
CA ARG A 146 -4.16 -4.79 -15.74
C ARG A 146 -5.18 -5.85 -16.15
N ASP A 147 -4.96 -6.49 -17.29
CA ASP A 147 -5.96 -7.35 -17.93
C ASP A 147 -5.83 -8.81 -17.50
N SER A 148 -4.61 -9.29 -17.28
CA SER A 148 -4.35 -10.70 -17.00
C SER A 148 -3.97 -10.99 -15.55
N CYS A 149 -3.69 -10.01 -14.69
CA CYS A 149 -3.24 -10.28 -13.31
C CYS A 149 -4.08 -9.57 -12.24
N VAL A 150 -4.13 -8.25 -12.29
CA VAL A 150 -4.64 -7.39 -11.22
C VAL A 150 -6.15 -7.53 -11.09
N ASN A 151 -6.89 -7.36 -12.18
CA ASN A 151 -8.36 -7.27 -12.18
C ASN A 151 -9.06 -8.60 -12.45
N GLU A 152 -8.30 -9.70 -12.36
CA GLU A 152 -8.77 -11.06 -12.58
C GLU A 152 -9.43 -11.65 -11.34
N LEU A 153 -10.45 -12.51 -11.53
CA LEU A 153 -11.21 -13.12 -10.42
C LEU A 153 -10.31 -13.82 -9.39
N ASP A 154 -9.17 -14.33 -9.83
CA ASP A 154 -8.17 -14.98 -9.00
C ASP A 154 -7.46 -14.07 -8.00
N ASN A 155 -7.48 -12.75 -8.23
CA ASN A 155 -6.91 -11.71 -7.38
C ASN A 155 -7.98 -10.84 -6.71
N LEU A 156 -9.26 -11.18 -6.84
CA LEU A 156 -10.37 -10.40 -6.29
C LEU A 156 -11.06 -11.15 -5.15
N ALA A 157 -11.50 -10.42 -4.14
CA ALA A 157 -12.29 -10.95 -3.02
C ALA A 157 -13.16 -9.87 -2.36
N PHE A 158 -14.20 -10.26 -1.65
CA PHE A 158 -14.89 -9.34 -0.73
C PHE A 158 -14.30 -9.44 0.67
N THR A 159 -14.18 -8.28 1.33
CA THR A 159 -13.79 -8.17 2.73
C THR A 159 -14.46 -6.96 3.36
N ARG A 160 -14.54 -6.95 4.69
CA ARG A 160 -14.90 -5.76 5.48
C ARG A 160 -14.06 -4.55 5.08
N ARG A 161 -14.70 -3.38 4.97
CA ARG A 161 -14.04 -2.10 4.71
C ARG A 161 -12.88 -1.84 5.68
N SER A 162 -13.05 -2.08 6.98
CA SER A 162 -11.97 -1.83 7.94
C SER A 162 -10.76 -2.72 7.67
N THR A 163 -10.96 -4.02 7.44
CA THR A 163 -9.90 -4.95 7.03
C THR A 163 -9.22 -4.50 5.74
N ASN A 164 -9.98 -4.09 4.73
CA ASN A 164 -9.46 -3.59 3.45
C ASN A 164 -8.53 -2.38 3.65
N ARG A 165 -8.99 -1.39 4.44
CA ARG A 165 -8.23 -0.16 4.70
C ARG A 165 -6.96 -0.43 5.49
N ILE A 166 -7.02 -1.29 6.51
CA ILE A 166 -5.85 -1.63 7.33
C ILE A 166 -4.82 -2.41 6.50
N LYS A 167 -5.27 -3.37 5.66
CA LYS A 167 -4.40 -4.10 4.73
C LYS A 167 -3.71 -3.14 3.76
N GLY A 168 -4.47 -2.28 3.09
CA GLY A 168 -3.96 -1.30 2.14
C GLY A 168 -2.91 -0.37 2.76
N GLU A 169 -3.16 0.15 3.97
CA GLU A 169 -2.22 0.99 4.72
C GLU A 169 -0.93 0.23 5.08
N GLY A 170 -1.04 -0.99 5.59
CA GLY A 170 0.11 -1.80 5.96
C GLY A 170 0.99 -2.15 4.76
N VAL A 171 0.38 -2.49 3.61
CA VAL A 171 1.10 -2.73 2.36
C VAL A 171 1.73 -1.44 1.84
N TRP A 172 0.99 -0.33 1.77
CA TRP A 172 1.49 0.95 1.29
C TRP A 172 2.72 1.38 2.09
N LYS A 173 2.62 1.35 3.42
CA LYS A 173 3.68 1.79 4.30
C LYS A 173 4.93 0.91 4.24
N TYR A 174 4.75 -0.41 4.11
CA TYR A 174 5.88 -1.33 3.92
C TYR A 174 6.62 -1.02 2.60
N LEU A 175 5.90 -0.86 1.49
CA LEU A 175 6.52 -0.56 0.20
C LEU A 175 7.17 0.83 0.18
N ASP A 176 6.54 1.82 0.81
CA ASP A 176 7.08 3.17 0.96
C ASP A 176 8.36 3.20 1.79
N ASP A 177 8.38 2.50 2.93
CA ASP A 177 9.58 2.37 3.76
C ASP A 177 10.67 1.54 3.05
N SER A 178 10.30 0.60 2.17
CA SER A 178 11.25 -0.13 1.32
C SER A 178 11.93 0.80 0.33
N LEU A 179 11.15 1.60 -0.42
CA LEU A 179 11.67 2.56 -1.40
C LEU A 179 12.54 3.65 -0.77
N THR A 180 12.18 4.10 0.41
CA THR A 180 12.87 5.21 1.10
C THR A 180 13.99 4.74 2.03
N GLY A 181 14.22 3.43 2.19
CA GLY A 181 15.26 2.89 3.08
C GLY A 181 14.91 2.94 4.58
N HIS A 182 13.63 3.05 4.94
CA HIS A 182 13.14 3.21 6.31
C HIS A 182 12.56 1.94 6.94
N LEU A 183 12.67 0.76 6.30
CA LEU A 183 12.16 -0.51 6.87
C LEU A 183 12.75 -0.84 8.25
N GLY A 184 14.04 -0.52 8.44
CA GLY A 184 14.77 -0.87 9.65
C GLY A 184 14.78 -2.39 9.90
N LYS A 185 14.27 -2.83 11.06
CA LYS A 185 14.15 -4.25 11.45
C LYS A 185 12.73 -4.80 11.34
N LYS A 186 11.78 -4.02 10.83
CA LYS A 186 10.37 -4.45 10.75
C LYS A 186 10.17 -5.34 9.53
N ASN A 187 9.43 -6.42 9.69
CA ASN A 187 8.96 -7.22 8.57
C ASN A 187 7.53 -6.80 8.16
N PHE A 188 7.07 -7.27 7.00
CA PHE A 188 5.75 -6.93 6.48
C PHE A 188 4.60 -7.28 7.45
N THR A 189 4.72 -8.39 8.18
CA THR A 189 3.72 -8.77 9.19
C THR A 189 3.59 -7.72 10.30
N SER A 190 4.70 -7.10 10.73
CA SER A 190 4.66 -5.98 11.68
C SER A 190 3.93 -4.77 11.11
N TYR A 191 4.10 -4.43 9.83
CA TYR A 191 3.35 -3.33 9.20
C TYR A 191 1.85 -3.57 9.19
N LEU A 192 1.40 -4.79 8.91
CA LEU A 192 -0.02 -5.15 8.97
C LEU A 192 -0.58 -5.10 10.41
N GLN A 193 0.24 -5.36 11.43
CA GLN A 193 -0.18 -5.32 12.84
C GLN A 193 -0.19 -3.90 13.42
N ASP A 194 0.74 -3.05 12.98
CA ASP A 194 0.85 -1.65 13.38
C ASP A 194 -0.18 -0.76 12.69
N ALA A 195 -0.66 -1.16 11.50
CA ALA A 195 -1.69 -0.44 10.76
C ALA A 195 -3.03 -0.46 11.52
N THR A 196 -3.70 0.69 11.55
CA THR A 196 -4.99 0.84 12.23
C THR A 196 -5.94 1.70 11.42
N TRP A 197 -7.23 1.48 11.60
CA TRP A 197 -8.28 2.31 11.01
C TRP A 197 -9.39 2.53 12.03
N ARG A 198 -9.67 3.80 12.39
CA ARG A 198 -10.64 4.15 13.43
C ARG A 198 -10.44 3.38 14.76
N SER A 199 -9.18 3.20 15.15
CA SER A 199 -8.76 2.43 16.34
C SER A 199 -8.97 0.90 16.26
N GLU A 200 -9.41 0.37 15.11
CA GLU A 200 -9.40 -1.07 14.83
C GLU A 200 -8.01 -1.48 14.31
N SER A 201 -7.60 -2.72 14.63
CA SER A 201 -6.37 -3.35 14.16
C SER A 201 -6.65 -4.79 13.69
N LEU A 202 -5.72 -5.36 12.92
CA LEU A 202 -5.83 -6.75 12.50
C LEU A 202 -5.36 -7.69 13.61
N THR A 203 -6.11 -8.76 13.82
CA THR A 203 -5.63 -9.86 14.68
C THR A 203 -4.52 -10.62 13.96
N ARG A 204 -3.65 -11.29 14.73
CA ARG A 204 -2.57 -12.14 14.18
C ARG A 204 -3.09 -13.18 13.19
N ASP A 205 -4.27 -13.74 13.44
CA ASP A 205 -4.88 -14.74 12.56
C ASP A 205 -5.37 -14.15 11.25
N VAL A 206 -5.96 -12.95 11.27
CA VAL A 206 -6.36 -12.22 10.07
C VAL A 206 -5.12 -11.82 9.27
N THR A 207 -4.09 -11.26 9.91
CA THR A 207 -2.80 -10.94 9.27
C THR A 207 -2.21 -12.17 8.57
N ARG A 208 -2.19 -13.32 9.26
CA ARG A 208 -1.68 -14.57 8.68
C ARG A 208 -2.46 -15.00 7.44
N ARG A 209 -3.79 -14.84 7.44
CA ARG A 209 -4.65 -15.16 6.29
C ARG A 209 -4.41 -14.20 5.13
N ILE A 210 -4.23 -12.91 5.40
CA ILE A 210 -3.83 -11.91 4.40
C ILE A 210 -2.51 -12.31 3.74
N CYS A 211 -1.45 -12.55 4.51
CA CYS A 211 -0.15 -12.94 3.95
C CYS A 211 -0.23 -14.21 3.08
N ARG A 212 -1.00 -15.22 3.53
CA ARG A 212 -1.23 -16.46 2.74
C ARG A 212 -1.98 -16.21 1.44
N SER A 213 -3.01 -15.37 1.47
CA SER A 213 -3.81 -15.05 0.28
C SER A 213 -3.03 -14.18 -0.70
N MET A 214 -2.29 -13.18 -0.20
CA MET A 214 -1.34 -12.40 -1.00
C MET A 214 -0.31 -13.32 -1.66
N GLY A 215 0.35 -14.19 -0.88
CA GLY A 215 1.35 -15.11 -1.40
C GLY A 215 0.83 -16.03 -2.51
N ARG A 216 -0.39 -16.57 -2.36
CA ARG A 216 -1.03 -17.37 -3.42
C ARG A 216 -1.31 -16.55 -4.67
N SER A 217 -1.75 -15.30 -4.51
CA SER A 217 -2.06 -14.40 -5.62
C SER A 217 -0.78 -13.96 -6.34
N THR A 218 0.31 -13.69 -5.62
CA THR A 218 1.63 -13.44 -6.21
C THR A 218 2.11 -14.61 -7.05
N ARG A 219 2.01 -15.85 -6.53
CA ARG A 219 2.37 -17.06 -7.30
C ARG A 219 1.51 -17.29 -8.54
N ARG A 220 0.27 -16.80 -8.56
CA ARG A 220 -0.58 -16.86 -9.75
C ARG A 220 -0.16 -15.82 -10.77
N ALA A 221 0.05 -14.58 -10.34
CA ALA A 221 0.53 -13.51 -11.21
C ALA A 221 1.86 -13.88 -11.87
N GLN A 222 2.82 -14.42 -11.10
CA GLN A 222 4.10 -14.90 -11.64
C GLN A 222 3.95 -15.94 -12.74
N ARG A 223 3.07 -16.93 -12.53
CA ARG A 223 2.83 -17.96 -13.54
C ARG A 223 2.29 -17.35 -14.82
N LYS A 224 1.27 -16.49 -14.73
CA LYS A 224 0.73 -15.78 -15.89
C LYS A 224 1.79 -14.95 -16.62
N LEU A 225 2.65 -14.24 -15.89
CA LEU A 225 3.75 -13.49 -16.49
C LEU A 225 4.80 -14.39 -17.17
N SER A 226 5.07 -15.57 -16.58
CA SER A 226 6.04 -16.53 -17.12
C SER A 226 5.49 -17.31 -18.32
N ASP A 227 4.17 -17.46 -18.41
CA ASP A 227 3.48 -18.09 -19.55
C ASP A 227 3.64 -17.22 -20.82
N GLU A 228 3.88 -15.91 -20.68
CA GLU A 228 4.23 -14.98 -21.76
C GLU A 228 5.75 -14.94 -22.05
N GLY A 229 6.44 -16.07 -21.80
CA GLY A 229 7.91 -16.20 -21.66
C GLY A 229 8.78 -15.78 -22.87
N GLU A 230 8.20 -15.26 -23.94
CA GLU A 230 8.93 -14.63 -25.05
C GLU A 230 9.14 -13.12 -24.83
N THR A 231 8.54 -12.53 -23.79
CA THR A 231 8.57 -11.09 -23.53
C THR A 231 9.49 -10.73 -22.34
N PRO A 232 10.71 -10.21 -22.57
CA PRO A 232 11.72 -10.03 -21.52
C PRO A 232 11.28 -9.15 -20.33
N VAL A 233 10.47 -8.11 -20.57
CA VAL A 233 9.95 -7.25 -19.51
C VAL A 233 9.01 -8.01 -18.56
N LEU A 234 8.24 -8.98 -19.07
CA LEU A 234 7.31 -9.78 -18.26
C LEU A 234 8.04 -10.82 -17.41
N GLU A 235 9.14 -11.40 -17.93
CA GLU A 235 10.02 -12.27 -17.16
C GLU A 235 10.67 -11.52 -15.98
N GLN A 236 11.27 -10.35 -16.24
CA GLN A 236 11.84 -9.50 -15.19
C GLN A 236 10.79 -9.07 -14.15
N LEU A 237 9.56 -8.78 -14.59
CA LEU A 237 8.46 -8.45 -13.68
C LEU A 237 8.07 -9.64 -12.80
N SER A 238 8.08 -10.86 -13.35
CA SER A 238 7.87 -12.10 -12.60
C SER A 238 8.94 -12.27 -11.50
N GLU A 239 10.20 -11.98 -11.82
CA GLU A 239 11.32 -11.99 -10.86
C GLU A 239 11.16 -10.92 -9.78
N GLN A 240 10.76 -9.70 -10.13
CA GLN A 240 10.51 -8.65 -9.13
C GLN A 240 9.36 -9.00 -8.19
N LEU A 241 8.29 -9.62 -8.69
CA LEU A 241 7.24 -10.17 -7.83
C LEU A 241 7.75 -11.33 -6.97
N GLN A 242 8.74 -12.09 -7.44
CA GLN A 242 9.40 -13.14 -6.64
C GLN A 242 10.24 -12.56 -5.52
N GLN A 243 10.98 -11.49 -5.80
CA GLN A 243 11.74 -10.79 -4.78
C GLN A 243 10.80 -10.20 -3.72
N LEU A 244 9.74 -9.50 -4.15
CA LEU A 244 8.74 -8.95 -3.26
C LEU A 244 8.06 -10.03 -2.40
N TYR A 245 7.77 -11.20 -2.98
CA TYR A 245 7.22 -12.34 -2.24
C TYR A 245 8.12 -12.80 -1.09
N VAL A 246 9.44 -12.81 -1.32
CA VAL A 246 10.46 -13.18 -0.33
C VAL A 246 10.59 -12.08 0.73
N ASP A 247 10.72 -10.83 0.31
CA ASP A 247 10.94 -9.69 1.20
C ASP A 247 9.75 -9.46 2.14
N MET A 248 8.53 -9.67 1.64
CA MET A 248 7.31 -9.60 2.43
C MET A 248 7.04 -10.86 3.26
N GLU A 249 7.90 -11.88 3.17
CA GLU A 249 7.76 -13.16 3.88
C GLU A 249 6.39 -13.83 3.68
N LEU A 250 5.85 -13.78 2.45
CA LEU A 250 4.50 -14.31 2.15
C LEU A 250 4.41 -15.85 2.22
N ASN A 251 5.55 -16.51 2.41
CA ASN A 251 5.71 -17.92 2.75
C ASN A 251 5.28 -18.18 4.20
N VAL A 252 3.98 -18.12 4.48
CA VAL A 252 3.49 -18.55 5.79
C VAL A 252 3.55 -20.08 5.85
N ARG A 253 4.69 -20.62 6.33
CA ARG A 253 4.85 -22.05 6.64
C ARG A 253 3.72 -22.50 7.58
N ARG A 254 3.23 -23.71 7.34
CA ARG A 254 2.16 -24.35 8.14
C ARG A 254 2.59 -24.50 9.58
#